data_AF-A0A533W255-F1
#
_entry.id   AF-A0A533W255-F1
#
_cell.length_a   1.000
_cell.length_b   1.000
_cell.length_c   1.000
_cell.angle_alpha   90.00
_cell.angle_beta   90.00
_cell.angle_gamma   90.00
#
_symmetry.space_group_name_H-M   'P 1'
#
loop_
_entity.id
_entity.type
_entity.pdbx_description
1 polymer ?
#
loop_
_entity_poly.entity_id
_entity_poly.type
_entity_poly.pdbx_seq_one_letter_code
_entity_poly.pdbx_strand_id
1 'polypeptide(L)'
;MVSLIAFVPIHFQSVLAECLRDEDWPDKPCLDSGTHSKDEIIQLWAKYYDMKGKAWMDMKKAEMDKAITSGTYGDWINDPVSGSANKNVYFYYRIHDEAPNMVLDPYSGNYVIQGSEPHRGEWYASTMGITAIIGMGAVAAVASFFAYRKAVRK
;
A
#
# COMPACT_ATOMS: atom_id res chain seq x y z
N MET A 1 -50.89 14.09 29.16
CA MET A 1 -49.52 14.62 29.06
C MET A 1 -48.81 13.83 27.97
N VAL A 2 -48.48 14.47 26.84
CA VAL A 2 -47.76 13.81 25.74
C VAL A 2 -46.27 14.15 25.91
N SER A 3 -45.46 13.15 26.26
CA SER A 3 -44.01 13.29 26.33
C SER A 3 -43.42 13.30 24.93
N LEU A 4 -42.92 14.45 24.49
CA LEU A 4 -42.11 14.59 23.28
C LEU A 4 -40.68 14.13 23.58
N ILE A 5 -40.34 12.93 23.13
CA ILE A 5 -38.95 12.46 23.11
C ILE A 5 -38.26 13.18 21.95
N ALA A 6 -37.41 14.16 22.28
CA ALA A 6 -36.56 14.82 21.31
C ALA A 6 -35.44 13.86 20.89
N PHE A 7 -35.55 13.29 19.68
CA PHE A 7 -34.44 12.60 19.03
C PHE A 7 -33.45 13.66 18.54
N VAL A 8 -32.40 13.90 19.33
CA VAL A 8 -31.26 14.71 18.89
C VAL A 8 -30.46 13.86 17.90
N PRO A 9 -30.33 14.26 16.62
CA PRO A 9 -29.51 13.54 15.67
C PRO A 9 -28.04 13.73 16.07
N ILE A 10 -27.46 12.69 16.68
CA ILE A 10 -26.02 12.62 16.93
C ILE A 10 -25.33 12.61 15.56
N HIS A 11 -24.86 13.78 15.14
CA HIS A 11 -23.95 13.89 14.01
C HIS A 11 -22.60 13.33 14.44
N PHE A 12 -22.31 12.09 14.07
CA PHE A 12 -20.95 11.59 14.08
C PHE A 12 -20.17 12.37 13.01
N GLN A 13 -19.54 13.47 13.41
CA GLN A 13 -18.46 14.04 12.62
C GLN A 13 -17.30 13.07 12.72
N SER A 14 -17.08 12.29 11.66
CA SER A 14 -15.84 11.54 11.50
C SER A 14 -14.71 12.56 11.32
N VAL A 15 -14.05 12.92 12.43
CA VAL A 15 -12.80 13.65 12.38
C VAL A 15 -11.80 12.71 11.71
N LEU A 16 -11.37 13.03 10.49
CA LEU A 16 -10.20 12.42 9.86
C LEU A 16 -9.01 12.74 10.77
N ALA A 17 -8.69 11.82 11.68
CA ALA A 17 -7.53 11.95 12.55
C ALA A 17 -6.30 11.42 11.80
N GLU A 18 -5.80 12.17 10.81
CA GLU A 18 -4.52 11.84 10.16
C GLU A 18 -3.33 12.16 11.07
N CYS A 19 -3.53 12.96 12.12
CA CYS A 19 -2.63 13.11 13.26
C CYS A 19 -2.90 12.11 14.40
N LEU A 20 -3.08 10.84 14.03
CA LEU A 20 -3.06 9.74 14.98
C LEU A 20 -1.71 9.70 15.70
N ARG A 21 -1.76 9.39 17.00
CA ARG A 21 -0.55 9.27 17.83
C ARG A 21 0.37 8.22 17.22
N ASP A 22 1.55 8.65 16.80
CA ASP A 22 2.60 7.78 16.28
C ASP A 22 3.36 7.17 17.47
N GLU A 23 3.34 5.84 17.59
CA GLU A 23 4.00 5.15 18.70
C GLU A 23 5.53 5.23 18.63
N ASP A 24 6.09 5.39 17.42
CA ASP A 24 7.52 5.50 17.19
C ASP A 24 8.04 6.93 17.37
N TRP A 25 7.19 7.92 17.09
CA TRP A 25 7.47 9.35 17.28
C TRP A 25 6.27 10.10 17.87
N PRO A 26 6.07 10.04 19.20
CA PRO A 26 4.90 10.63 19.86
C PRO A 26 4.70 12.13 19.60
N ASP A 27 5.79 12.87 19.40
CA ASP A 27 5.79 14.32 19.14
C ASP A 27 5.84 14.67 17.64
N LYS A 28 5.44 13.73 16.77
CA LYS A 28 5.45 13.92 15.32
C LYS A 28 4.60 15.14 14.92
N PRO A 29 5.14 16.06 14.11
CA PRO A 29 4.42 17.23 13.66
C PRO A 29 3.21 16.83 12.80
N CYS A 30 2.07 17.43 13.13
CA CYS A 30 0.81 17.27 12.42
C CYS A 30 0.80 18.18 11.18
N LEU A 31 0.75 17.60 9.98
CA LEU A 31 0.82 18.32 8.70
C LEU A 31 -0.55 18.47 8.00
N ASP A 32 -1.65 18.20 8.72
CA ASP A 32 -3.02 18.14 8.17
C ASP A 32 -3.59 19.49 7.71
N SER A 33 -2.94 20.61 8.03
CA SER A 33 -3.46 21.95 7.74
C SER A 33 -2.42 22.85 7.07
N GLY A 34 -2.78 23.37 5.90
CA GLY A 34 -1.94 24.30 5.14
C GLY A 34 -1.17 23.63 4.00
N THR A 35 -0.46 24.43 3.22
CA THR A 35 0.49 23.95 2.21
C THR A 35 1.88 24.11 2.77
N HIS A 36 2.59 23.00 2.99
CA HIS A 36 3.99 23.00 3.42
C HIS A 36 4.91 22.80 2.23
N SER A 37 5.96 23.61 2.15
CA SER A 37 7.04 23.37 1.21
C SER A 37 7.86 22.13 1.61
N LYS A 38 8.55 21.54 0.64
CA LYS A 38 9.43 20.39 0.88
C LYS A 38 10.51 20.71 1.92
N ASP A 39 11.09 21.90 1.85
CA ASP A 39 12.16 22.33 2.77
C ASP A 39 11.66 22.46 4.21
N GLU A 40 10.44 22.98 4.41
CA GLU A 40 9.81 23.03 5.73
C GLU A 40 9.61 21.63 6.30
N ILE A 41 9.14 20.68 5.48
CA ILE A 41 8.95 19.28 5.90
C ILE A 41 10.30 18.66 6.27
N ILE A 42 11.34 18.86 5.45
CA ILE A 42 12.70 18.37 5.72
C ILE A 42 13.20 18.90 7.08
N GLN A 43 13.04 20.20 7.34
CA GLN A 43 13.47 20.80 8.61
C GLN A 43 12.69 20.26 9.81
N LEU A 44 11.37 20.05 9.67
CA LEU A 44 10.54 19.45 10.71
C LEU A 44 10.97 18.01 11.02
N TRP A 45 11.33 17.26 9.99
CA TRP A 45 11.75 15.86 10.08
C TRP A 45 13.21 15.66 10.48
N ALA A 46 14.03 16.71 10.52
CA ALA A 46 15.39 16.65 11.08
C ALA A 46 15.38 16.17 12.55
N LYS A 47 14.36 16.58 13.32
CA LYS A 47 14.18 16.16 14.72
C LYS A 47 14.04 14.63 14.87
N TYR A 48 13.41 13.97 13.89
CA TYR A 48 13.26 12.52 13.91
C TYR A 48 14.64 11.84 13.80
N TYR A 49 15.47 12.32 12.87
CA TYR A 49 16.83 11.83 12.70
C TYR A 49 17.68 12.06 13.95
N ASP A 50 17.59 13.24 14.56
CA ASP A 50 18.31 13.57 15.80
C ASP A 50 17.89 12.67 16.97
N MET A 51 16.58 12.38 17.08
CA MET A 51 16.04 11.51 18.13
C MET A 51 16.47 10.05 17.98
N LYS A 52 16.44 9.51 16.75
CA LYS A 52 16.80 8.10 16.49
C LYS A 52 18.31 7.88 16.43
N GLY A 53 19.03 8.89 15.95
CA GLY A 53 20.46 8.86 15.75
C GLY A 53 20.89 8.18 14.44
N LYS A 54 22.03 8.64 13.91
CA LYS A 54 22.59 8.22 12.62
C LYS A 54 22.71 6.70 12.46
N ALA A 55 23.30 6.01 13.43
CA ALA A 55 23.57 4.58 13.33
C ALA A 55 22.28 3.75 13.14
N TRP A 56 21.21 4.13 13.85
CA TRP A 56 19.92 3.45 13.72
C TRP A 56 19.24 3.77 12.39
N MET A 57 19.28 5.04 11.96
CA MET A 57 18.73 5.47 10.67
C MET A 57 19.42 4.75 9.51
N ASP A 58 20.76 4.66 9.53
CA ASP A 58 21.54 3.96 8.50
C ASP A 58 21.21 2.46 8.44
N MET A 59 21.07 1.82 9.62
CA MET A 59 20.66 0.41 9.70
C MET A 59 19.27 0.22 9.08
N LYS A 60 18.31 1.08 9.42
CA LYS A 60 16.94 1.00 8.88
C LYS A 60 16.88 1.35 7.40
N LYS A 61 17.72 2.25 6.91
CA LYS A 61 17.90 2.50 5.48
C LYS A 61 18.35 1.22 4.75
N ALA A 62 19.34 0.51 5.30
CA ALA A 62 19.82 -0.73 4.70
C ALA A 62 18.73 -1.84 4.69
N GLU A 63 17.92 -1.94 5.75
CA GLU A 63 16.76 -2.84 5.77
C GLU A 63 15.72 -2.48 4.70
N MET A 64 15.40 -1.19 4.57
CA MET A 64 14.49 -0.66 3.57
C MET A 64 14.98 -0.94 2.14
N ASP A 65 16.24 -0.60 1.85
CA ASP A 65 16.85 -0.80 0.53
C ASP A 65 16.86 -2.29 0.16
N LYS A 66 17.15 -3.17 1.12
CA LYS A 66 17.03 -4.62 0.95
C LYS A 66 15.58 -5.01 0.65
N ALA A 67 14.61 -4.53 1.41
CA ALA A 67 13.21 -4.89 1.23
C ALA A 67 12.65 -4.43 -0.13
N ILE A 68 13.05 -3.24 -0.60
CA ILE A 68 12.69 -2.73 -1.92
C ILE A 68 13.29 -3.63 -3.01
N THR A 69 14.59 -3.95 -2.91
CA THR A 69 15.28 -4.76 -3.93
C THR A 69 14.84 -6.23 -3.95
N SER A 70 14.46 -6.80 -2.80
CA SER A 70 13.93 -8.17 -2.72
C SER A 70 12.42 -8.29 -2.95
N GLY A 71 11.70 -7.17 -3.18
CA GLY A 71 10.25 -7.17 -3.38
C GLY A 71 9.44 -7.45 -2.11
N THR A 72 10.04 -7.30 -0.93
CA THR A 72 9.41 -7.53 0.38
C THR A 72 9.10 -6.23 1.13
N TYR A 73 9.09 -5.09 0.42
CA TYR A 73 8.78 -3.77 1.00
C TYR A 73 7.42 -3.74 1.72
N GLY A 74 6.41 -4.42 1.17
CA GLY A 74 5.08 -4.51 1.79
C GLY A 74 5.10 -5.18 3.17
N ASP A 75 5.90 -6.23 3.34
CA ASP A 75 6.07 -6.91 4.62
C ASP A 75 6.84 -6.02 5.60
N TRP A 76 7.90 -5.36 5.11
CA TRP A 76 8.73 -4.47 5.93
C TRP A 76 7.93 -3.26 6.43
N ILE A 77 7.17 -2.59 5.58
CA ILE A 77 6.40 -1.38 5.96
C ILE A 77 5.23 -1.71 6.90
N ASN A 78 4.73 -2.95 6.88
CA ASN A 78 3.61 -3.43 7.69
C ASN A 78 4.04 -4.38 8.82
N ASP A 79 5.33 -4.41 9.15
CA ASP A 79 5.83 -5.24 10.24
C ASP A 79 5.06 -4.94 11.55
N PRO A 80 4.57 -5.96 12.27
CA PRO A 80 3.71 -5.74 13.43
C PRO A 80 4.42 -5.09 14.62
N VAL A 81 5.76 -5.12 14.66
CA VAL A 81 6.55 -4.55 15.77
C VAL A 81 7.15 -3.21 15.38
N SER A 82 7.64 -3.11 14.15
CA SER A 82 8.42 -1.97 13.64
C SER A 82 7.70 -1.16 12.58
N GLY A 83 6.45 -1.47 12.22
CA GLY A 83 5.75 -0.85 11.10
C GLY A 83 5.67 0.67 11.19
N SER A 84 5.40 1.23 12.37
CA SER A 84 5.41 2.69 12.59
C SER A 84 6.78 3.31 12.33
N ALA A 85 7.84 2.69 12.88
CA ALA A 85 9.21 3.11 12.68
C ALA A 85 9.64 3.02 11.21
N ASN A 86 9.30 1.92 10.55
CA ASN A 86 9.63 1.69 9.15
C ASN A 86 8.92 2.71 8.24
N LYS A 87 7.66 3.07 8.53
CA LYS A 87 6.93 4.14 7.84
C LYS A 87 7.59 5.50 7.99
N ASN A 88 8.05 5.83 9.20
CA ASN A 88 8.75 7.09 9.45
C ASN A 88 10.12 7.13 8.76
N VAL A 89 10.88 6.04 8.80
CA VAL A 89 12.15 5.92 8.07
C VAL A 89 11.94 6.09 6.57
N TYR A 90 10.96 5.38 6.00
CA TYR A 90 10.64 5.52 4.57
C TYR A 90 10.27 6.96 4.22
N PHE A 91 9.39 7.59 5.01
CA PHE A 91 9.01 8.98 4.77
C PHE A 91 10.22 9.92 4.84
N TYR A 92 11.08 9.76 5.85
CA TYR A 92 12.30 10.55 6.02
C TYR A 92 13.19 10.45 4.77
N TYR A 93 13.54 9.25 4.30
CA TYR A 93 14.38 9.12 3.11
C TYR A 93 13.66 9.52 1.82
N ARG A 94 12.33 9.37 1.76
CA ARG A 94 11.52 9.77 0.61
C ARG A 94 11.50 11.28 0.39
N ILE A 95 11.39 12.08 1.46
CA ILE A 95 11.44 13.55 1.37
C ILE A 95 12.84 14.08 1.09
N HIS A 96 13.90 13.28 1.32
CA HIS A 96 15.28 13.60 0.95
C HIS A 96 15.69 13.05 -0.43
N ASP A 97 14.73 12.50 -1.20
CA ASP A 97 14.97 11.86 -2.51
C ASP A 97 15.97 10.67 -2.46
N GLU A 98 16.16 10.07 -1.29
CA GLU A 98 17.04 8.92 -1.08
C GLU A 98 16.30 7.58 -1.10
N ALA A 99 14.97 7.60 -1.22
CA ALA A 99 14.13 6.42 -1.40
C ALA A 99 13.16 6.63 -2.58
N PRO A 100 12.91 5.60 -3.41
CA PRO A 100 11.95 5.67 -4.51
C PRO A 100 10.52 5.84 -3.98
N ASN A 101 9.62 6.36 -4.82
CA ASN A 101 8.21 6.41 -4.46
C ASN A 101 7.58 5.02 -4.64
N MET A 102 7.27 4.35 -3.54
CA MET A 102 6.59 3.05 -3.54
C MET A 102 5.07 3.24 -3.60
N VAL A 103 4.41 2.61 -4.55
CA VAL A 103 2.96 2.65 -4.73
C VAL A 103 2.38 1.24 -4.69
N LEU A 104 1.19 1.09 -4.12
CA LEU A 104 0.48 -0.18 -4.11
C LEU A 104 -0.05 -0.44 -5.52
N ASP A 105 0.41 -1.51 -6.14
CA ASP A 105 -0.13 -1.99 -7.40
C ASP A 105 -1.47 -2.69 -7.13
N PRO A 106 -2.61 -2.14 -7.60
CA PRO A 106 -3.92 -2.70 -7.28
C PRO A 106 -4.16 -4.09 -7.91
N TYR A 107 -3.32 -4.51 -8.87
CA TYR A 107 -3.49 -5.79 -9.55
C TYR A 107 -2.66 -6.90 -8.92
N SER A 108 -1.38 -6.64 -8.60
CA SER A 108 -0.56 -7.65 -7.91
C SER A 108 -0.80 -7.66 -6.40
N GLY A 109 -1.39 -6.60 -5.84
CA GLY A 109 -1.50 -6.41 -4.39
C GLY A 109 -0.17 -6.13 -3.70
N ASN A 110 0.91 -5.86 -4.47
CA ASN A 110 2.26 -5.62 -3.95
C ASN A 110 2.65 -4.16 -4.15
N TYR A 111 3.60 -3.69 -3.35
CA TYR A 111 4.22 -2.40 -3.59
C TYR A 111 5.25 -2.49 -4.72
N VAL A 112 5.23 -1.50 -5.61
CA VAL A 112 6.17 -1.35 -6.73
C VAL A 112 6.69 0.08 -6.78
N ILE A 113 7.81 0.30 -7.46
CA ILE A 113 8.32 1.66 -7.68
C ILE A 113 7.37 2.36 -8.66
N GLN A 114 6.96 3.58 -8.34
CA GLN A 114 6.11 4.37 -9.21
C GLN A 114 6.76 4.56 -10.58
N GLY A 115 6.04 4.24 -11.64
CA GLY A 115 6.53 4.25 -13.02
C GLY A 115 7.20 2.95 -13.45
N SER A 116 7.44 2.00 -12.54
CA SER A 116 7.91 0.65 -12.87
C SER A 116 6.77 -0.36 -12.95
N GLU A 117 5.51 0.08 -12.83
CA GLU A 117 4.37 -0.79 -13.05
C GLU A 117 4.49 -1.37 -14.48
N PRO A 118 4.29 -2.68 -14.68
CA PRO A 118 4.30 -3.24 -16.01
C PRO A 118 3.29 -2.48 -16.86
N HIS A 119 3.67 -2.08 -18.08
CA HIS A 119 2.74 -1.45 -19.01
C HIS A 119 1.55 -2.39 -19.23
N ARG A 120 0.43 -2.09 -18.59
CA ARG A 120 -0.83 -2.83 -18.75
C ARG A 120 -1.56 -2.32 -19.99
N GLY A 121 -0.89 -2.46 -21.13
CA GLY A 121 -1.44 -2.30 -22.45
C GLY A 121 -1.83 -3.66 -23.03
N GLU A 122 -3.10 -3.80 -23.36
CA GLU A 122 -3.61 -4.65 -24.44
C GLU A 122 -3.59 -6.17 -24.32
N TRP A 123 -2.90 -6.89 -23.41
CA TRP A 123 -2.91 -8.37 -23.55
C TRP A 123 -4.31 -9.01 -23.52
N TYR A 124 -5.19 -8.59 -22.59
CA TYR A 124 -6.59 -9.02 -22.55
C TYR A 124 -7.47 -8.46 -23.67
N ALA A 125 -7.08 -7.34 -24.30
CA ALA A 125 -7.77 -6.73 -25.44
C ALA A 125 -7.18 -7.16 -26.79
N SER A 126 -6.01 -7.80 -26.78
CA SER A 126 -5.29 -8.26 -27.95
C SER A 126 -5.96 -9.52 -28.47
N THR A 127 -5.93 -9.68 -29.79
CA THR A 127 -6.46 -10.88 -30.45
C THR A 127 -5.81 -12.15 -29.87
N MET A 128 -4.54 -12.09 -29.48
CA MET A 128 -3.84 -13.23 -28.88
C MET A 128 -4.38 -13.62 -27.49
N GLY A 129 -4.63 -12.66 -26.60
CA GLY A 129 -5.18 -12.93 -25.27
C GLY A 129 -6.64 -13.43 -25.31
N ILE A 130 -7.46 -12.85 -26.20
CA ILE A 130 -8.85 -13.33 -26.41
C ILE A 130 -8.83 -14.77 -26.96
N THR A 131 -7.95 -15.07 -27.92
CA THR A 131 -7.84 -16.41 -28.52
C THR A 131 -7.40 -17.46 -27.49
N ALA A 132 -6.46 -17.11 -26.60
CA ALA A 132 -6.02 -18.01 -25.53
C ALA A 132 -7.15 -18.34 -24.54
N ILE A 133 -7.96 -17.35 -24.15
CA ILE A 133 -9.11 -17.55 -23.25
C ILE A 133 -10.18 -18.43 -23.90
N ILE A 134 -10.54 -18.16 -25.16
CA ILE A 134 -11.50 -18.97 -25.91
C ILE A 134 -10.97 -20.40 -26.08
N GLY A 135 -9.67 -20.56 -26.39
CA GLY A 135 -9.02 -21.85 -26.53
C GLY A 135 -9.13 -22.71 -25.27
N MET A 136 -8.84 -22.12 -24.09
CA MET A 136 -8.98 -22.82 -22.81
C MET A 136 -10.44 -23.21 -22.51
N GLY A 137 -11.40 -22.32 -22.81
CA GLY A 137 -12.82 -22.61 -22.63
C GLY A 137 -13.32 -23.76 -23.50
N ALA A 138 -12.90 -23.83 -24.77
CA ALA A 138 -13.25 -24.90 -25.68
C ALA A 138 -12.70 -26.26 -25.21
N VAL A 139 -11.45 -26.31 -24.75
CA VAL A 139 -10.84 -27.55 -24.23
C VAL A 139 -11.57 -28.05 -22.98
N ALA A 140 -11.94 -27.15 -22.07
CA ALA A 140 -12.69 -27.50 -20.85
C ALA A 140 -14.09 -28.06 -21.17
N ALA A 141 -14.79 -27.48 -22.13
CA ALA A 141 -16.11 -27.95 -22.58
C ALA A 141 -16.02 -29.34 -23.24
N VAL A 142 -15.03 -29.55 -24.09
CA VAL A 142 -14.79 -30.84 -24.76
C VAL A 142 -14.43 -31.92 -23.75
N ALA A 143 -13.51 -31.64 -22.82
CA ALA A 143 -13.14 -32.57 -21.76
C ALA A 143 -14.34 -32.96 -20.88
N SER A 144 -15.17 -31.98 -20.50
CA SER A 144 -16.39 -32.20 -19.72
C SER A 144 -17.41 -33.07 -20.45
N PHE A 145 -17.60 -32.85 -21.76
CA PHE A 145 -18.51 -33.65 -22.57
C PHE A 145 -18.07 -35.12 -22.67
N PHE A 146 -16.77 -35.38 -22.87
CA PHE A 146 -16.24 -36.74 -22.93
C PHE A 146 -16.30 -37.45 -21.57
N ALA A 147 -16.04 -36.73 -20.47
CA ALA A 147 -16.19 -37.27 -19.13
C ALA A 147 -17.65 -37.64 -18.81
N TYR A 148 -18.60 -36.75 -19.11
CA TYR A 148 -20.04 -37.00 -18.96
C TYR A 148 -20.51 -38.20 -19.78
N ARG A 149 -20.12 -38.26 -21.07
CA ARG A 149 -20.48 -39.38 -21.95
C ARG A 149 -19.93 -40.72 -21.47
N LYS A 150 -18.74 -40.72 -20.85
CA LYS A 150 -18.15 -41.93 -20.26
C LYS A 150 -18.89 -42.37 -18.99
N ALA A 151 -19.41 -41.44 -18.19
CA ALA A 151 -20.17 -41.73 -16.98
C ALA A 151 -21.58 -42.28 -17.28
N VAL A 152 -22.25 -41.78 -18.32
CA VAL A 152 -23.62 -42.20 -18.71
C VAL A 152 -23.66 -43.55 -19.44
N ARG A 153 -22.52 -44.04 -19.95
CA ARG A 153 -22.41 -45.34 -20.64
C ARG A 153 -22.08 -46.53 -19.70
N LYS A 154 -22.13 -46.33 -18.39
CA LYS A 154 -22.08 -47.40 -17.38
C LYS A 154 -23.48 -47.72 -16.90
#